data_AF-A0A4Y7SJ70-F1
#
_entry.id   AF-A0A4Y7SJ70-F1
#
_cell.length_a   1.000
_cell.length_b   1.000
_cell.length_c   1.000
_cell.angle_alpha   90.00
_cell.angle_beta   90.00
_cell.angle_gamma   90.00
#
_symmetry.space_group_name_H-M   'P 1'
#
loop_
_entity.id
_entity.type
_entity.pdbx_description
1 polymer ?
#
loop_
_entity_poly.entity_id
_entity_poly.type
_entity_poly.pdbx_seq_one_letter_code
_entity_poly.pdbx_strand_id
1 'polypeptide(L)'
;MSSRLSSPPLHDLTSTLDLEIRDVNSSYIDVPCEIWMEIAELSDGIDVLSLSSTCKTILSFLSSRPFWIQFLQTVCRKYGVFPPTFSVTTMATSQIKNAAMRPSRWGGERFSSMVTRWPYTRSPWGAPLPEGIRCSQLVGLVPGGRFLITRSCDIVTISLWDLGVLGSADPSLPRMMTACRTGDSAVRDHCQATMCAASEKILHVLVLLCTGDTEYLVKVLHIEPSGENPTFVDVASLRIANQESGIRPPLIRRNHVILSSNQSVLFGTTA
;
A
#
# COMPACT_ATOMS: atom_id res chain seq x y z
N MET A 1 72.83 10.14 15.19
CA MET A 1 73.37 9.83 13.85
C MET A 1 73.70 8.35 13.82
N SER A 2 72.84 7.52 13.23
CA SER A 2 73.15 6.11 12.99
C SER A 2 72.59 5.73 11.62
N SER A 3 73.48 5.23 10.78
CA SER A 3 73.37 5.11 9.34
C SER A 3 72.55 3.87 8.93
N ARG A 4 71.76 4.09 7.88
CA ARG A 4 70.97 3.10 7.13
C ARG A 4 71.90 2.06 6.47
N LEU A 5 71.49 0.79 6.50
CA LEU A 5 71.95 -0.23 5.56
C LEU A 5 70.73 -0.75 4.81
N SER A 6 70.70 -0.44 3.53
CA SER A 6 69.67 -0.74 2.55
C SER A 6 69.90 -2.14 2.00
N SER A 7 68.89 -3.02 2.06
CA SER A 7 68.90 -4.31 1.36
C SER A 7 68.32 -4.14 -0.05
N PRO A 8 68.87 -4.82 -1.08
CA PRO A 8 68.36 -4.74 -2.44
C PRO A 8 67.08 -5.58 -2.62
N PRO A 9 66.21 -5.25 -3.59
CA PRO A 9 65.02 -6.02 -3.88
C PRO A 9 65.40 -7.26 -4.69
N LEU A 10 65.06 -8.44 -4.17
CA LEU A 10 65.09 -9.67 -4.95
C LEU A 10 63.89 -9.65 -5.90
N HIS A 11 64.16 -9.48 -7.20
CA HIS A 11 63.16 -9.66 -8.25
C HIS A 11 62.83 -11.14 -8.37
N ASP A 12 61.63 -11.51 -7.91
CA ASP A 12 61.05 -12.83 -8.09
C ASP A 12 60.45 -12.90 -9.50
N LEU A 13 61.18 -13.54 -10.41
CA LEU A 13 60.91 -13.63 -11.85
C LEU A 13 60.47 -15.04 -12.21
N THR A 14 59.49 -15.60 -11.49
CA THR A 14 58.88 -16.89 -11.79
C THR A 14 57.43 -16.94 -11.33
N SER A 15 56.52 -16.27 -12.05
CA SER A 15 55.08 -16.53 -11.97
C SER A 15 54.37 -15.99 -13.21
N THR A 16 54.76 -16.52 -14.38
CA THR A 16 54.24 -16.07 -15.68
C THR A 16 53.76 -17.25 -16.54
N LEU A 17 53.23 -18.30 -15.90
CA LEU A 17 52.64 -19.47 -16.57
C LEU A 17 51.49 -20.08 -15.75
N ASP A 18 50.46 -19.29 -15.43
CA ASP A 18 49.16 -19.79 -14.92
C ASP A 18 47.98 -18.91 -15.39
N LEU A 19 48.09 -18.40 -16.62
CA LEU A 19 47.10 -17.51 -17.23
C LEU A 19 46.66 -18.06 -18.59
N GLU A 20 46.10 -19.28 -18.65
CA GLU A 20 45.29 -19.68 -19.82
C GLU A 20 44.38 -20.90 -19.64
N ILE A 21 43.80 -21.09 -18.45
CA ILE A 21 42.50 -21.78 -18.34
C ILE A 21 41.45 -20.67 -18.27
N ARG A 22 41.20 -20.01 -19.40
CA ARG A 22 40.03 -19.15 -19.55
C ARG A 22 38.82 -20.08 -19.67
N ASP A 23 37.99 -20.04 -18.64
CA ASP A 23 36.69 -20.67 -18.54
C ASP A 23 35.83 -20.46 -19.81
N VAL A 24 35.86 -21.42 -20.73
CA VAL A 24 34.93 -21.50 -21.88
C VAL A 24 33.55 -22.05 -21.45
N ASN A 25 33.38 -22.43 -20.18
CA ASN A 25 32.17 -23.09 -19.67
C ASN A 25 31.29 -22.23 -18.74
N SER A 26 31.38 -20.90 -18.83
CA SER A 26 30.35 -20.04 -18.25
C SER A 26 29.47 -19.50 -19.36
N SER A 27 28.68 -20.39 -20.00
CA SER A 27 27.43 -19.97 -20.67
C SER A 27 26.43 -19.57 -19.57
N TYR A 28 26.82 -18.55 -18.81
CA TYR A 28 26.00 -17.97 -17.77
C TYR A 28 24.79 -17.44 -18.49
N ILE A 29 23.64 -18.02 -18.16
CA ILE A 29 22.36 -17.67 -18.73
C ILE A 29 22.17 -16.17 -18.53
N ASP A 30 22.43 -15.40 -19.58
CA ASP A 30 22.30 -13.95 -19.59
C ASP A 30 20.82 -13.62 -19.80
N VAL A 31 20.02 -14.00 -18.81
CA VAL A 31 18.58 -13.71 -18.78
C VAL A 31 18.43 -12.22 -18.51
N PRO A 32 17.77 -11.47 -19.42
CA PRO A 32 17.52 -10.05 -19.23
C PRO A 32 16.82 -9.75 -17.90
N CYS A 33 17.10 -8.59 -17.31
CA CYS A 33 16.55 -8.21 -16.01
C CYS A 33 15.02 -8.16 -16.01
N GLU A 34 14.40 -7.90 -17.15
CA GLU A 34 12.95 -7.87 -17.36
C GLU A 34 12.32 -9.24 -17.07
N ILE A 35 12.97 -10.33 -17.49
CA ILE A 35 12.48 -11.69 -17.26
C ILE A 35 12.56 -12.04 -15.77
N TRP A 36 13.62 -11.62 -15.08
CA TRP A 36 13.71 -11.79 -13.62
C TRP A 36 12.64 -10.99 -12.87
N MET A 37 12.28 -9.80 -13.36
CA MET A 37 11.17 -9.03 -12.81
C MET A 37 9.82 -9.74 -13.00
N GLU A 38 9.57 -10.32 -14.17
CA GLU A 38 8.35 -11.10 -14.44
C GLU A 38 8.25 -12.34 -13.54
N ILE A 39 9.35 -13.09 -13.38
CA ILE A 39 9.42 -14.22 -12.44
C ILE A 39 9.08 -13.75 -11.02
N ALA A 40 9.69 -12.65 -10.57
CA ALA A 40 9.44 -12.10 -9.24
C ALA A 40 7.97 -11.67 -9.05
N GLU A 41 7.32 -11.09 -10.05
CA GLU A 41 5.91 -10.67 -10.00
C GLU A 41 4.93 -11.85 -9.83
N LEU A 42 5.27 -12.99 -10.43
CA LEU A 42 4.54 -14.25 -10.28
C LEU A 42 4.79 -14.89 -8.91
N SER A 43 5.99 -14.72 -8.37
CA SER A 43 6.38 -15.18 -7.05
C SER A 43 5.76 -14.36 -5.91
N ASP A 44 5.83 -14.90 -4.69
CA ASP A 44 5.65 -14.11 -3.48
C ASP A 44 7.00 -13.54 -3.00
N GLY A 45 6.99 -12.67 -1.99
CA GLY A 45 8.24 -12.10 -1.50
C GLY A 45 9.22 -13.15 -0.95
N ILE A 46 8.72 -14.20 -0.29
CA ILE A 46 9.55 -15.23 0.34
C ILE A 46 10.25 -16.08 -0.73
N ASP A 47 9.54 -16.38 -1.82
CA ASP A 47 10.10 -17.02 -3.00
C ASP A 47 11.20 -16.16 -3.64
N VAL A 48 11.00 -14.84 -3.76
CA VAL A 48 12.03 -13.92 -4.28
C VAL A 48 13.28 -13.92 -3.40
N LEU A 49 13.13 -13.97 -2.07
CA LEU A 49 14.28 -14.11 -1.17
C LEU A 49 14.96 -15.47 -1.34
N SER A 50 14.19 -16.55 -1.51
CA SER A 50 14.72 -17.89 -1.75
C SER A 50 15.46 -17.96 -3.08
N LEU A 51 14.98 -17.27 -4.11
CA LEU A 51 15.65 -17.15 -5.41
C LEU A 51 17.00 -16.43 -5.27
N SER A 52 17.08 -15.41 -4.39
CA SER A 52 18.32 -14.68 -4.15
C SER A 52 19.44 -15.52 -3.52
N SER A 53 19.13 -16.67 -2.90
CA SER A 53 20.15 -17.56 -2.33
C SER A 53 20.72 -18.57 -3.32
N THR A 54 20.20 -18.63 -4.56
CA THR A 54 20.59 -19.66 -5.54
C THR A 54 21.91 -19.38 -6.23
N CYS A 55 22.19 -18.14 -6.64
CA CYS A 55 23.45 -17.76 -7.27
C CYS A 55 23.82 -16.29 -7.05
N LYS A 56 25.12 -15.95 -7.23
CA LYS A 56 25.65 -14.60 -6.97
C LYS A 56 25.09 -13.53 -7.92
N THR A 57 24.83 -13.87 -9.18
CA THR A 57 24.30 -12.91 -10.16
C THR A 57 22.86 -12.54 -9.83
N ILE A 58 22.02 -13.54 -9.56
CA ILE A 58 20.65 -13.32 -9.09
C ILE A 58 20.66 -12.57 -7.76
N LEU A 59 21.52 -12.95 -6.81
CA LEU A 59 21.66 -12.23 -5.54
C LEU A 59 22.00 -10.75 -5.76
N SER A 60 22.92 -10.45 -6.67
CA SER A 60 23.33 -9.08 -6.99
C SER A 60 22.17 -8.27 -7.58
N PHE A 61 21.47 -8.84 -8.57
CA PHE A 61 20.28 -8.23 -9.17
C PHE A 61 19.15 -8.00 -8.15
N LEU A 62 18.77 -9.05 -7.41
CA LEU A 62 17.74 -9.01 -6.36
C LEU A 62 18.21 -8.27 -5.10
N SER A 63 19.44 -7.76 -5.05
CA SER A 63 19.90 -6.85 -3.99
C SER A 63 19.80 -5.38 -4.39
N SER A 64 19.63 -5.10 -5.68
CA SER A 64 19.56 -3.75 -6.20
C SER A 64 18.32 -3.00 -5.71
N ARG A 65 18.48 -1.71 -5.38
CA ARG A 65 17.37 -0.85 -4.96
C ARG A 65 16.29 -0.69 -6.04
N PRO A 66 16.62 -0.47 -7.33
CA PRO A 66 15.61 -0.32 -8.39
C PRO A 66 14.67 -1.52 -8.49
N PHE A 67 15.22 -2.75 -8.41
CA PHE A 67 14.43 -3.98 -8.38
C PHE A 67 13.35 -3.92 -7.29
N TRP A 68 13.73 -3.60 -6.05
CA TRP A 68 12.79 -3.58 -4.93
C TRP A 68 11.76 -2.46 -5.00
N ILE A 69 12.09 -1.32 -5.61
CA ILE A 69 11.11 -0.25 -5.85
C ILE A 69 10.04 -0.75 -6.81
N GLN A 70 10.45 -1.33 -7.94
CA GLN A 70 9.53 -1.87 -8.95
C GLN A 70 8.72 -3.04 -8.39
N PHE A 71 9.36 -3.95 -7.66
CA PHE A 71 8.71 -5.07 -7.01
C PHE A 71 7.68 -4.58 -5.97
N LEU A 72 8.01 -3.59 -5.14
CA LEU A 72 7.06 -2.99 -4.20
C LEU A 72 5.85 -2.38 -4.91
N GLN A 73 6.05 -1.68 -6.04
CA GLN A 73 4.94 -1.15 -6.84
C GLN A 73 4.03 -2.25 -7.37
N THR A 74 4.61 -3.34 -7.90
CA THR A 74 3.85 -4.53 -8.33
C THR A 74 3.08 -5.15 -7.17
N VAL A 75 3.72 -5.32 -6.01
CA VAL A 75 3.06 -5.79 -4.78
C VAL A 75 1.90 -4.87 -4.40
N CYS A 76 2.08 -3.55 -4.45
CA CYS A 76 1.00 -2.60 -4.16
C CYS A 76 -0.18 -2.77 -5.11
N ARG A 77 0.06 -2.93 -6.41
CA ARG A 77 -1.00 -3.19 -7.40
C ARG A 77 -1.70 -4.53 -7.17
N LYS A 78 -0.93 -5.59 -6.89
CA LYS A 78 -1.43 -6.96 -6.66
C LYS A 78 -2.35 -7.02 -5.43
N TYR A 79 -1.96 -6.35 -4.35
CA TYR A 79 -2.68 -6.36 -3.08
C TYR A 79 -3.56 -5.12 -2.86
N GLY A 80 -3.68 -4.20 -3.82
CA GLY A 80 -4.50 -3.00 -3.67
C GLY A 80 -4.02 -2.03 -2.58
N VAL A 81 -2.73 -2.09 -2.23
CA VAL A 81 -2.11 -1.13 -1.30
C VAL A 81 -1.93 0.20 -2.02
N PHE A 82 -2.26 1.31 -1.35
CA PHE A 82 -2.17 2.62 -1.97
C PHE A 82 -0.71 3.09 -2.05
N PRO A 83 -0.11 3.22 -3.26
CA PRO A 83 1.34 3.43 -3.39
C PRO A 83 1.93 4.62 -2.63
N PRO A 84 1.24 5.79 -2.52
CA PRO A 84 1.73 6.94 -1.75
C PRO A 84 1.90 6.69 -0.24
N THR A 85 1.45 5.53 0.25
CA THR A 85 1.81 5.03 1.58
C THR A 85 3.33 4.96 1.74
N PHE A 86 4.06 4.59 0.70
CA PHE A 86 5.50 4.37 0.73
C PHE A 86 6.24 5.52 0.05
N SER A 87 7.07 6.24 0.81
CA SER A 87 7.98 7.25 0.26
C SER A 87 9.23 6.59 -0.34
N VAL A 88 9.09 5.93 -1.48
CA VAL A 88 10.18 5.13 -2.12
C VAL A 88 11.46 5.94 -2.40
N THR A 89 11.38 7.26 -2.47
CA THR A 89 12.54 8.15 -2.63
C THR A 89 13.35 8.30 -1.34
N THR A 90 12.69 8.35 -0.18
CA THR A 90 13.34 8.60 1.12
C THR A 90 13.58 7.33 1.92
N MET A 91 12.82 6.26 1.67
CA MET A 91 12.96 5.00 2.41
C MET A 91 14.31 4.33 2.13
N ALA A 92 14.94 3.77 3.15
CA ALA A 92 16.12 2.92 2.99
C ALA A 92 15.76 1.64 2.22
N THR A 93 16.72 1.05 1.49
CA THR A 93 16.47 -0.16 0.69
C THR A 93 15.93 -1.30 1.54
N SER A 94 16.44 -1.49 2.77
CA SER A 94 15.93 -2.49 3.72
C SER A 94 14.45 -2.27 4.09
N GLN A 95 14.01 -1.02 4.22
CA GLN A 95 12.60 -0.68 4.48
C GLN A 95 11.73 -1.00 3.27
N ILE A 96 12.21 -0.73 2.05
CA ILE A 96 11.51 -1.09 0.81
C ILE A 96 11.37 -2.61 0.68
N LYS A 97 12.46 -3.37 0.93
CA LYS A 97 12.40 -4.84 0.98
C LYS A 97 11.35 -5.29 2.00
N ASN A 98 11.42 -4.81 3.23
CA ASN A 98 10.49 -5.19 4.29
C ASN A 98 9.03 -4.87 3.92
N ALA A 99 8.77 -3.71 3.29
CA ALA A 99 7.44 -3.35 2.82
C ALA A 99 6.92 -4.30 1.72
N ALA A 100 7.76 -4.64 0.75
CA ALA A 100 7.39 -5.57 -0.34
C ALA A 100 7.14 -7.00 0.17
N MET A 101 7.84 -7.40 1.22
CA MET A 101 7.75 -8.73 1.84
C MET A 101 6.55 -8.88 2.80
N ARG A 102 5.94 -7.78 3.25
CA ARG A 102 4.90 -7.80 4.28
C ARG A 102 3.69 -8.67 3.92
N PRO A 103 3.12 -8.60 2.70
CA PRO A 103 1.97 -9.42 2.34
C PRO A 103 2.22 -10.92 2.51
N SER A 104 3.41 -11.42 2.15
CA SER A 104 3.76 -12.83 2.34
C SER A 104 3.88 -13.24 3.81
N ARG A 105 4.25 -12.31 4.70
CA ARG A 105 4.37 -12.57 6.15
C ARG A 105 3.04 -12.57 6.89
N TRP A 106 2.03 -11.87 6.37
CA TRP A 106 0.71 -11.82 7.02
C TRP A 106 -0.17 -13.05 6.74
N GLY A 107 0.41 -14.07 6.10
CA GLY A 107 -0.20 -15.38 5.98
C GLY A 107 -1.11 -15.48 4.78
N GLY A 108 -0.91 -16.54 3.99
CA GLY A 108 -1.71 -16.90 2.82
C GLY A 108 -3.15 -17.32 3.12
N GLU A 109 -3.80 -16.77 4.16
CA GLU A 109 -5.22 -16.52 4.05
C GLU A 109 -5.37 -15.54 2.90
N ARG A 110 -5.39 -16.10 1.68
CA ARG A 110 -5.91 -15.47 0.49
C ARG A 110 -7.19 -14.83 0.99
N PHE A 111 -7.17 -13.51 1.25
CA PHE A 111 -8.34 -12.79 1.70
C PHE A 111 -9.42 -13.25 0.75
N SER A 112 -10.34 -14.09 1.27
CA SER A 112 -11.32 -14.72 0.40
C SER A 112 -11.90 -13.56 -0.37
N SER A 113 -11.88 -13.60 -1.70
CA SER A 113 -12.26 -12.44 -2.50
C SER A 113 -13.64 -11.88 -2.13
N MET A 114 -14.44 -12.67 -1.37
CA MET A 114 -15.71 -12.33 -0.77
C MET A 114 -15.65 -11.59 0.58
N VAL A 115 -14.54 -11.66 1.33
CA VAL A 115 -14.33 -10.94 2.60
C VAL A 115 -13.15 -10.00 2.41
N THR A 116 -13.40 -8.89 1.71
CA THR A 116 -12.50 -7.73 1.58
C THR A 116 -12.37 -6.93 2.87
N ARG A 117 -12.62 -7.55 4.02
CA ARG A 117 -12.35 -6.93 5.31
C ARG A 117 -10.86 -7.10 5.54
N TRP A 118 -10.10 -6.10 5.12
CA TRP A 118 -8.74 -5.93 5.60
C TRP A 118 -8.79 -6.06 7.14
N PRO A 119 -7.93 -6.89 7.76
CA PRO A 119 -8.02 -7.22 9.19
C PRO A 119 -7.79 -6.01 10.12
N TYR A 120 -7.57 -4.82 9.55
CA TYR A 120 -7.36 -3.55 10.24
C TYR A 120 -8.63 -2.87 10.76
N THR A 121 -9.84 -3.42 10.60
CA THR A 121 -10.99 -2.97 11.42
C THR A 121 -10.93 -3.52 12.85
N ARG A 122 -9.76 -3.53 13.50
CA ARG A 122 -9.70 -3.39 14.95
C ARG A 122 -9.61 -1.90 15.22
N SER A 123 -10.47 -1.38 16.09
CA SER A 123 -10.28 -0.03 16.62
C SER A 123 -8.84 0.02 17.19
N PRO A 124 -7.92 0.82 16.60
CA PRO A 124 -6.55 0.92 17.09
C PRO A 124 -6.51 1.64 18.44
N TRP A 125 -7.61 2.28 18.84
CA TRP A 125 -7.74 3.03 20.07
C TRP A 125 -8.35 2.13 21.15
N GLY A 126 -7.50 1.36 21.83
CA GLY A 126 -7.81 0.81 23.17
C GLY A 126 -7.61 1.84 24.29
N ALA A 127 -7.01 2.99 23.98
CA ALA A 127 -6.84 4.12 24.87
C ALA A 127 -7.80 5.26 24.49
N PRO A 128 -8.31 6.05 25.45
CA PRO A 128 -9.13 7.23 25.16
C PRO A 128 -8.38 8.18 24.23
N LEU A 129 -9.03 8.63 23.14
CA LEU A 129 -8.47 9.71 22.34
C LEU A 129 -8.30 10.97 23.22
N PRO A 130 -7.30 11.82 22.94
CA PRO A 130 -7.10 13.06 23.67
C PRO A 130 -8.39 13.89 23.72
N GLU A 131 -8.66 14.42 24.92
CA GLU A 131 -9.84 15.21 25.26
C GLU A 131 -10.01 16.37 24.28
N GLY A 132 -11.09 16.36 23.50
CA GLY A 132 -11.39 17.38 22.49
C GLY A 132 -11.80 16.84 21.12
N ILE A 133 -11.48 15.58 20.78
CA ILE A 133 -11.98 14.94 19.57
C ILE A 133 -13.40 14.43 19.87
N ARG A 134 -14.39 15.32 19.73
CA ARG A 134 -15.81 14.95 19.86
C ARG A 134 -16.14 13.89 18.80
N CYS A 135 -16.28 12.65 19.26
CA CYS A 135 -16.78 11.47 18.57
C CYS A 135 -16.53 11.48 17.04
N SER A 136 -15.26 11.42 16.64
CA SER A 136 -14.96 11.02 15.27
C SER A 136 -15.05 9.50 15.19
N GLN A 137 -16.07 8.98 14.54
CA GLN A 137 -16.15 7.55 14.26
C GLN A 137 -15.03 7.22 13.27
N LEU A 138 -14.15 6.32 13.69
CA LEU A 138 -13.14 5.74 12.82
C LEU A 138 -13.85 5.01 11.68
N VAL A 139 -13.62 5.46 10.45
CA VAL A 139 -14.22 4.83 9.27
C VAL A 139 -13.30 3.72 8.76
N GLY A 140 -11.99 4.00 8.64
CA GLY A 140 -11.01 2.96 8.34
C GLY A 140 -9.62 3.50 7.97
N LEU A 141 -8.64 2.60 8.00
CA LEU A 141 -7.30 2.83 7.47
C LEU A 141 -7.26 2.51 5.98
N VAL A 142 -6.62 3.38 5.20
CA VAL A 142 -6.33 3.11 3.79
C VAL A 142 -5.33 1.95 3.71
N PRO A 143 -5.49 1.01 2.76
CA PRO A 143 -4.52 -0.07 2.55
C PRO A 143 -3.09 0.46 2.45
N GLY A 144 -2.23 -0.01 3.35
CA GLY A 144 -0.87 0.50 3.56
C GLY A 144 -0.67 1.19 4.92
N GLY A 145 -1.75 1.71 5.51
CA GLY A 145 -1.79 2.18 6.90
C GLY A 145 -1.30 3.60 7.14
N ARG A 146 -0.84 4.32 6.12
CA ARG A 146 -0.41 5.73 6.25
C ARG A 146 -1.59 6.69 6.39
N PHE A 147 -2.67 6.46 5.67
CA PHE A 147 -3.79 7.37 5.63
C PHE A 147 -4.96 6.84 6.43
N LEU A 148 -5.68 7.75 7.09
CA LEU A 148 -6.85 7.43 7.89
C LEU A 148 -8.05 8.24 7.43
N ILE A 149 -9.18 7.56 7.25
CA ILE A 149 -10.46 8.19 7.03
C ILE A 149 -11.25 8.18 8.34
N THR A 150 -11.73 9.35 8.74
CA THR A 150 -12.61 9.54 9.89
C THR A 150 -13.91 10.20 9.47
N ARG A 151 -14.96 9.99 10.25
CA ARG A 151 -16.23 10.70 10.11
C ARG A 151 -16.50 11.49 11.38
N SER A 152 -16.89 12.75 11.23
CA SER A 152 -17.44 13.54 12.33
C SER A 152 -18.94 13.26 12.52
N CYS A 153 -19.37 13.00 13.76
CA CYS A 153 -20.77 12.70 14.09
C CYS A 153 -21.70 13.92 13.94
N ASP A 154 -21.18 15.13 14.02
CA ASP A 154 -21.96 16.38 14.07
C ASP A 154 -22.36 16.92 12.69
N ILE A 155 -21.46 16.87 11.70
CA ILE A 155 -21.64 17.58 10.41
C ILE A 155 -21.48 16.65 9.20
N VAL A 156 -21.68 15.33 9.38
CA VAL A 156 -21.56 14.29 8.32
C VAL A 156 -20.36 14.53 7.41
N THR A 157 -19.24 14.90 8.04
CA THR A 157 -18.03 15.31 7.36
C THR A 157 -17.07 14.14 7.40
N ILE A 158 -16.52 13.82 6.24
CA ILE A 158 -15.45 12.83 6.11
C ILE A 158 -14.14 13.58 6.00
N SER A 159 -13.18 13.18 6.83
CA SER A 159 -11.85 13.77 6.85
C SER A 159 -10.81 12.73 6.52
N LEU A 160 -9.83 13.12 5.71
CA LEU A 160 -8.61 12.37 5.45
C LEU A 160 -7.50 12.90 6.35
N TRP A 161 -6.79 11.99 7.01
CA TRP A 161 -5.62 12.27 7.82
C TRP A 161 -4.39 11.55 7.26
N ASP A 162 -3.24 12.24 7.27
CA ASP A 162 -1.92 11.62 7.10
C ASP A 162 -1.38 11.26 8.49
N LEU A 163 -1.16 9.97 8.74
CA LEU A 163 -0.54 9.48 9.96
C LEU A 163 0.99 9.49 9.89
N GLY A 164 1.56 9.82 8.73
CA GLY A 164 2.99 9.84 8.52
C GLY A 164 3.56 8.62 7.82
N VAL A 165 4.85 8.71 7.54
CA VAL A 165 5.61 7.61 6.94
C VAL A 165 5.97 6.59 8.02
N LEU A 166 5.50 5.36 7.85
CA LEU A 166 5.81 4.27 8.77
C LEU A 166 7.33 4.03 8.85
N GLY A 167 7.87 3.96 10.07
CA GLY A 167 9.28 3.71 10.31
C GLY A 167 10.20 4.92 10.12
N SER A 168 9.63 6.13 10.02
CA SER A 168 10.38 7.37 10.24
C SER A 168 10.93 7.41 11.67
N ALA A 169 12.18 7.87 11.85
CA ALA A 169 12.77 8.08 13.17
C ALA A 169 12.02 9.19 13.94
N ASP A 170 11.50 10.17 13.20
CA ASP A 170 10.68 11.24 13.74
C ASP A 170 9.21 10.89 13.51
N PRO A 171 8.44 10.54 14.57
CA PRO A 171 7.01 10.30 14.45
C PRO A 171 6.33 11.61 14.10
N SER A 172 5.84 11.74 12.87
CA SER A 172 5.00 12.87 12.50
C SER A 172 3.66 12.76 13.22
N LEU A 173 3.21 13.86 13.81
CA LEU A 173 1.86 13.93 14.36
C LEU A 173 0.82 13.74 13.26
N PRO A 174 -0.29 13.03 13.53
CA PRO A 174 -1.40 12.93 12.58
C PRO A 174 -1.86 14.32 12.13
N ARG A 175 -1.91 14.52 10.82
CA ARG A 175 -2.30 15.80 10.19
C ARG A 175 -3.56 15.61 9.38
N MET A 176 -4.61 16.38 9.66
CA MET A 176 -5.79 16.44 8.79
C MET A 176 -5.36 17.08 7.46
N MET A 177 -5.57 16.36 6.37
CA MET A 177 -5.23 16.82 5.02
C MET A 177 -6.38 17.61 4.44
N THR A 178 -7.60 17.06 4.55
CA THR A 178 -8.79 17.65 3.97
C THR A 178 -10.05 17.04 4.57
N ALA A 179 -11.17 17.73 4.37
CA ALA A 179 -12.48 17.31 4.83
C ALA A 179 -13.56 17.67 3.80
N CYS A 180 -14.58 16.83 3.69
CA CYS A 180 -15.71 17.06 2.79
C CYS A 180 -17.02 16.74 3.49
N ARG A 181 -18.01 17.63 3.32
CA ARG A 181 -19.39 17.36 3.74
C ARG A 181 -20.01 16.38 2.76
N THR A 182 -20.67 15.35 3.29
CA THR A 182 -21.21 14.27 2.45
C THR A 182 -22.72 14.33 2.27
N GLY A 183 -23.41 15.23 2.96
CA GLY A 183 -24.83 15.52 2.77
C GLY A 183 -25.29 16.73 3.59
N ASP A 184 -26.47 17.26 3.25
CA ASP A 184 -27.03 18.46 3.87
C ASP A 184 -27.95 18.16 5.08
N SER A 185 -28.37 16.91 5.24
CA SER A 185 -29.31 16.49 6.28
C SER A 185 -28.60 15.87 7.48
N ALA A 186 -29.27 15.87 8.64
CA ALA A 186 -28.86 15.13 9.82
C ALA A 186 -28.86 13.62 9.53
N VAL A 187 -27.74 13.12 8.99
CA VAL A 187 -27.51 11.69 8.75
C VAL A 187 -27.43 11.00 10.10
N ARG A 188 -28.16 9.89 10.26
CA ARG A 188 -28.16 9.09 11.49
C ARG A 188 -26.77 8.49 11.76
N ASP A 189 -26.60 7.87 12.92
CA ASP A 189 -25.32 7.36 13.41
C ASP A 189 -24.67 6.28 12.51
N HIS A 190 -25.37 5.70 11.54
CA HIS A 190 -24.81 4.65 10.69
C HIS A 190 -24.16 5.18 9.40
N CYS A 191 -22.84 5.16 9.35
CA CYS A 191 -22.04 5.37 8.15
C CYS A 191 -21.01 4.25 8.03
N GLN A 192 -20.85 3.75 6.82
CA GLN A 192 -19.76 2.85 6.47
C GLN A 192 -18.97 3.46 5.33
N ALA A 193 -17.66 3.29 5.32
CA ALA A 193 -16.90 3.52 4.11
C ALA A 193 -15.89 2.41 3.86
N THR A 194 -15.58 2.23 2.59
CA THR A 194 -14.54 1.35 2.10
C THR A 194 -13.66 2.14 1.13
N MET A 195 -12.43 1.69 0.95
CA MET A 195 -11.42 2.45 0.22
C MET A 195 -10.65 1.52 -0.70
N CYS A 196 -10.27 2.02 -1.88
CA CYS A 196 -9.33 1.33 -2.74
C CYS A 196 -8.44 2.31 -3.50
N ALA A 197 -7.21 1.90 -3.79
CA ALA A 197 -6.37 2.57 -4.76
C ALA A 197 -6.99 2.43 -6.17
N ALA A 198 -7.37 3.54 -6.79
CA ALA A 198 -7.85 3.55 -8.17
C ALA A 198 -6.68 3.68 -9.16
N SER A 199 -5.65 4.45 -8.77
CA SER A 199 -4.40 4.59 -9.50
C SER A 199 -3.21 4.71 -8.53
N GLU A 200 -2.03 5.04 -9.06
CA GLU A 200 -0.85 5.29 -8.24
C GLU A 200 -0.94 6.55 -7.37
N LYS A 201 -1.84 7.48 -7.72
CA LYS A 201 -2.01 8.76 -7.01
C LYS A 201 -3.42 8.94 -6.46
N ILE A 202 -4.38 8.17 -6.98
CA ILE A 202 -5.79 8.35 -6.74
C ILE A 202 -6.31 7.29 -5.76
N LEU A 203 -6.95 7.76 -4.70
CA LEU A 203 -7.71 6.95 -3.76
C LEU A 203 -9.21 7.17 -4.01
N HIS A 204 -9.95 6.08 -4.20
CA HIS A 204 -11.41 6.12 -4.14
C HIS A 204 -11.88 5.77 -2.73
N VAL A 205 -12.86 6.54 -2.25
CA VAL A 205 -13.54 6.34 -0.97
C VAL A 205 -15.02 6.18 -1.26
N LEU A 206 -15.53 4.96 -1.08
CA LEU A 206 -16.95 4.65 -1.21
C LEU A 206 -17.61 4.79 0.16
N VAL A 207 -18.57 5.69 0.26
CA VAL A 207 -19.25 6.06 1.49
C VAL A 207 -20.71 5.66 1.38
N LEU A 208 -21.22 4.96 2.38
CA LEU A 208 -22.63 4.61 2.54
C LEU A 208 -23.19 5.36 3.75
N LEU A 209 -24.14 6.25 3.50
CA LEU A 209 -24.79 7.10 4.49
C LEU A 209 -26.26 6.70 4.64
N CYS A 210 -26.73 6.55 5.88
CA CYS A 210 -28.14 6.34 6.18
C CYS A 210 -28.87 7.69 6.31
N THR A 211 -29.63 8.08 5.28
CA THR A 211 -30.30 9.40 5.23
C THR A 211 -31.73 9.38 5.78
N GLY A 212 -32.33 8.19 5.94
CA GLY A 212 -33.67 8.00 6.51
C GLY A 212 -33.81 6.61 7.13
N ASP A 213 -35.04 6.18 7.49
CA ASP A 213 -35.27 4.83 8.02
C ASP A 213 -34.97 3.73 7.00
N THR A 214 -35.26 4.02 5.73
CA THR A 214 -35.15 3.07 4.61
C THR A 214 -34.36 3.65 3.44
N GLU A 215 -33.72 4.81 3.61
CA GLU A 215 -32.98 5.48 2.55
C GLU A 215 -31.49 5.54 2.83
N TYR A 216 -30.71 5.13 1.82
CA TYR A 216 -29.27 5.19 1.83
C TYR A 216 -28.76 6.05 0.68
N LEU A 217 -27.78 6.90 0.97
CA LEU A 217 -27.00 7.63 -0.02
C LEU A 217 -25.62 6.99 -0.10
N VAL A 218 -25.30 6.49 -1.28
CA VAL A 218 -23.98 5.98 -1.64
C VAL A 218 -23.24 7.06 -2.40
N LYS A 219 -22.04 7.40 -1.97
CA LYS A 219 -21.14 8.33 -2.68
C LYS A 219 -19.80 7.68 -2.97
N VAL A 220 -19.28 7.88 -4.16
CA VAL A 220 -17.89 7.59 -4.50
C VAL A 220 -17.14 8.91 -4.54
N LEU A 221 -16.22 9.07 -3.61
CA LEU A 221 -15.34 10.22 -3.54
C LEU A 221 -13.97 9.85 -4.12
N HIS A 222 -13.39 10.76 -4.87
CA HIS A 222 -12.03 10.70 -5.37
C HIS A 222 -11.18 11.69 -4.58
N ILE A 223 -9.99 11.27 -4.17
CA ILE A 223 -8.95 12.17 -3.67
C ILE A 223 -7.56 11.80 -4.20
N GLU A 224 -6.71 12.80 -4.43
CA GLU A 224 -5.27 12.67 -4.66
C GLU A 224 -4.51 13.18 -3.42
N PRO A 225 -4.18 12.33 -2.44
CA PRO A 225 -3.55 12.75 -1.19
C PRO A 225 -2.19 13.42 -1.37
N SER A 226 -1.46 13.06 -2.43
CA SER A 226 -0.13 13.63 -2.70
C SER A 226 -0.16 14.95 -3.48
N GLY A 227 -1.35 15.46 -3.83
CA GLY A 227 -1.50 16.76 -4.48
C GLY A 227 -1.15 17.92 -3.54
N GLU A 228 -0.87 19.09 -4.12
CA GLU A 228 -0.57 20.31 -3.34
C GLU A 228 -1.72 20.71 -2.42
N ASN A 229 -2.97 20.52 -2.88
CA ASN A 229 -4.20 20.81 -2.16
C ASN A 229 -5.14 19.60 -2.27
N PRO A 230 -4.99 18.59 -1.40
CA PRO A 230 -5.82 17.40 -1.47
C PRO A 230 -7.28 17.79 -1.19
N THR A 231 -8.18 17.50 -2.12
CA THR A 231 -9.62 17.76 -1.98
C THR A 231 -10.40 16.53 -2.42
N PHE A 232 -11.49 16.24 -1.71
CA PHE A 232 -12.44 15.24 -2.17
C PHE A 232 -13.26 15.78 -3.34
N VAL A 233 -13.41 14.96 -4.37
CA VAL A 233 -14.25 15.22 -5.54
C VAL A 233 -15.32 14.15 -5.58
N ASP A 234 -16.59 14.55 -5.65
CA ASP A 234 -17.73 13.62 -5.83
C ASP A 234 -17.71 13.09 -7.27
N VAL A 235 -17.50 11.79 -7.44
CA VAL A 235 -17.44 11.14 -8.76
C VAL A 235 -18.81 10.58 -9.13
N ALA A 236 -19.50 9.98 -8.17
CA ALA A 236 -20.77 9.32 -8.39
C ALA A 236 -21.58 9.29 -7.10
N SER A 237 -22.89 9.45 -7.23
CA SER A 237 -23.84 9.36 -6.12
C SER A 237 -25.04 8.52 -6.52
N LEU A 238 -25.51 7.65 -5.63
CA LEU A 238 -26.67 6.79 -5.83
C LEU A 238 -27.53 6.79 -4.58
N ARG A 239 -28.83 7.06 -4.73
CA ARG A 239 -29.82 6.92 -3.66
C ARG A 239 -30.52 5.56 -3.78
N ILE A 240 -30.63 4.86 -2.67
CA ILE A 240 -31.24 3.53 -2.60
C ILE A 240 -32.33 3.57 -1.54
N ALA A 241 -33.56 3.28 -1.95
CA ALA A 241 -34.64 2.95 -1.03
C ALA A 241 -34.59 1.45 -0.75
N ASN A 242 -34.47 1.05 0.51
CA ASN A 242 -34.37 -0.32 0.96
C ASN A 242 -35.37 -0.55 2.08
N GLN A 243 -36.42 -1.32 1.78
CA GLN A 243 -37.57 -1.39 2.66
C GLN A 243 -37.33 -2.22 3.91
N GLU A 244 -36.47 -3.25 3.91
CA GLU A 244 -36.43 -4.20 5.04
C GLU A 244 -35.09 -4.92 5.33
N SER A 245 -34.07 -4.83 4.47
CA SER A 245 -32.83 -5.62 4.67
C SER A 245 -31.60 -4.74 4.92
N GLY A 246 -30.78 -5.04 5.92
CA GLY A 246 -29.52 -4.32 6.10
C GLY A 246 -28.64 -4.42 4.84
N ILE A 247 -28.06 -3.29 4.40
CA ILE A 247 -27.08 -3.29 3.32
C ILE A 247 -25.78 -3.92 3.85
N ARG A 248 -25.26 -4.92 3.14
CA ARG A 248 -23.96 -5.51 3.46
C ARG A 248 -22.86 -4.48 3.20
N PRO A 249 -21.69 -4.60 3.88
CA PRO A 249 -20.60 -3.67 3.67
C PRO A 249 -20.29 -3.48 2.18
N PRO A 250 -20.33 -2.24 1.68
CA PRO A 250 -20.14 -1.99 0.28
C PRO A 250 -18.70 -2.32 -0.11
N LEU A 251 -18.48 -2.73 -1.35
CA LEU A 251 -17.15 -3.05 -1.86
C LEU A 251 -16.83 -2.15 -3.05
N ILE A 252 -15.63 -1.56 -3.02
CA ILE A 252 -15.04 -0.86 -4.16
C ILE A 252 -13.75 -1.56 -4.59
N ARG A 253 -13.61 -1.79 -5.89
CA ARG A 253 -12.40 -2.34 -6.49
C ARG A 253 -12.11 -1.63 -7.80
N ARG A 254 -11.06 -0.80 -7.80
CA ARG A 254 -10.70 0.08 -8.92
C ARG A 254 -11.90 0.98 -9.27
N ASN A 255 -12.48 0.78 -10.45
CA ASN A 255 -13.62 1.55 -10.96
C ASN A 255 -14.96 0.82 -10.80
N HIS A 256 -15.00 -0.30 -10.07
CA HIS A 256 -16.21 -1.07 -9.86
C HIS A 256 -16.69 -0.91 -8.42
N VAL A 257 -17.98 -0.67 -8.27
CA VAL A 257 -18.68 -0.63 -6.99
C VAL A 257 -19.67 -1.78 -6.95
N ILE A 258 -19.62 -2.56 -5.87
CA ILE A 258 -20.54 -3.65 -5.60
C ILE A 258 -21.29 -3.32 -4.32
N LEU A 259 -22.60 -3.19 -4.45
CA LEU A 259 -23.51 -3.04 -3.33
C LEU A 259 -24.35 -4.32 -3.26
N SER A 260 -24.41 -4.93 -2.09
CA SER A 260 -25.26 -6.11 -1.90
C SER A 260 -26.22 -5.88 -0.75
N SER A 261 -27.48 -6.18 -1.00
CA SER A 261 -28.51 -6.38 0.01
C SER A 261 -28.72 -7.88 0.19
N ASN A 262 -29.60 -8.28 1.11
CA ASN A 262 -29.96 -9.70 1.24
C ASN A 262 -30.75 -10.22 0.03
N GLN A 263 -31.27 -9.34 -0.84
CA GLN A 263 -32.16 -9.71 -1.95
C GLN A 263 -31.59 -9.37 -3.33
N SER A 264 -30.59 -8.48 -3.41
CA SER A 264 -30.08 -7.97 -4.69
C SER A 264 -28.60 -7.61 -4.62
N VAL A 265 -27.93 -7.68 -5.78
CA VAL A 265 -26.56 -7.18 -5.98
C VAL A 265 -26.60 -6.15 -7.10
N LEU A 266 -26.12 -4.94 -6.82
CA LEU A 266 -25.98 -3.87 -7.78
C LEU A 266 -24.50 -3.71 -8.15
N PHE A 267 -24.23 -3.65 -9.45
CA PHE A 267 -22.91 -3.41 -10.02
C PHE A 267 -22.91 -2.04 -10.69
N GLY A 268 -21.99 -1.16 -10.27
CA GLY A 268 -21.76 0.13 -10.90
C GLY A 268 -20.34 0.24 -11.42
N THR A 269 -20.15 0.99 -12.50
CA THR A 269 -18.84 1.45 -12.96
C THR A 269 -18.74 2.96 -12.76
N THR A 270 -17.62 3.44 -12.27
CA THR A 270 -17.31 4.87 -12.23
C THR A 270 -16.71 5.27 -13.58
N ALA A 271 -17.25 6.32 -14.19
CA ALA A 271 -16.77 6.87 -15.46
C ALA A 271 -15.35 7.46 -15.35
#